data_AF-A0A961ZIR7-F1
#
_entry.id   AF-A0A961ZIR7-F1
#
_cell.length_a   1.000
_cell.length_b   1.000
_cell.length_c   1.000
_cell.angle_alpha   90.00
_cell.angle_beta   90.00
_cell.angle_gamma   90.00
#
_symmetry.space_group_name_H-M   'P 1'
#
loop_
_entity.id
_entity.type
_entity.pdbx_description
1 polymer ?
#
loop_
_entity_poly.entity_id
_entity_poly.type
_entity_poly.pdbx_seq_one_letter_code
_entity_poly.pdbx_strand_id
1 'polypeptide(L)'
;MISGSLLVSTAFVPADARAATVTNRDNREHTLTVGAGNARRTIVLKPGAAANDLCPKGCVMRLGTADNDGYTLEGGDVVSVEDGQLFYDEPAPIFGSPPQAVDPVQPPMRGER
;
A
#
# COMPACT_ATOMS: atom_id res chain seq x y z
N MET A 1 -44.80 -32.30 -17.93
CA MET A 1 -43.33 -32.34 -17.83
C MET A 1 -42.87 -30.98 -17.33
N ILE A 2 -42.40 -30.90 -16.09
CA ILE A 2 -41.97 -29.67 -15.41
C ILE A 2 -40.54 -29.37 -15.84
N SER A 3 -40.36 -28.34 -16.65
CA SER A 3 -39.05 -27.88 -17.11
C SER A 3 -38.38 -27.11 -15.97
N GLY A 4 -37.44 -27.75 -15.28
CA GLY A 4 -36.72 -27.16 -14.15
C GLY A 4 -35.58 -26.27 -14.62
N SER A 5 -35.70 -24.97 -14.41
CA SER A 5 -34.60 -24.01 -14.60
C SER A 5 -33.67 -24.03 -13.39
N LEU A 6 -32.42 -24.48 -13.61
CA LEU A 6 -31.37 -24.47 -12.62
C LEU A 6 -30.70 -23.08 -12.62
N LEU A 7 -31.02 -22.24 -11.62
CA LEU A 7 -30.29 -20.99 -11.39
C LEU A 7 -29.03 -21.31 -10.58
N VAL A 8 -27.86 -21.34 -11.24
CA VAL A 8 -26.56 -21.37 -10.56
C VAL A 8 -26.24 -19.95 -10.12
N SER A 9 -26.38 -19.68 -8.81
CA SER A 9 -25.92 -18.43 -8.20
C SER A 9 -24.45 -18.57 -7.83
N THR A 10 -23.56 -18.01 -8.65
CA THR A 10 -22.14 -17.89 -8.32
C THR A 10 -21.98 -16.88 -7.19
N ALA A 11 -21.71 -17.34 -5.98
CA ALA A 11 -21.43 -16.46 -4.84
C ALA A 11 -20.08 -15.76 -5.07
N PHE A 12 -20.12 -14.44 -5.28
CA PHE A 12 -18.93 -13.60 -5.33
C PHE A 12 -18.42 -13.41 -3.90
N VAL A 13 -17.31 -14.07 -3.55
CA VAL A 13 -16.66 -13.85 -2.25
C VAL A 13 -15.92 -12.50 -2.36
N PRO A 14 -16.28 -11.47 -1.57
CA PRO A 14 -15.53 -10.23 -1.58
C PRO A 14 -14.13 -10.52 -1.03
N ALA A 15 -13.09 -10.19 -1.79
CA ALA A 15 -11.74 -10.16 -1.23
C ALA A 15 -11.73 -9.17 -0.06
N ASP A 16 -11.22 -9.60 1.09
CA ASP A 16 -10.90 -8.77 2.25
C ASP A 16 -9.93 -7.68 1.78
N ALA A 17 -10.47 -6.54 1.36
CA ALA A 17 -9.67 -5.43 0.91
C ALA A 17 -9.09 -4.76 2.17
N ARG A 18 -7.90 -5.22 2.55
CA ARG A 18 -7.09 -4.59 3.60
C ARG A 18 -6.83 -3.15 3.18
N ALA A 19 -6.83 -2.24 4.13
CA ALA A 19 -6.53 -0.85 3.86
C ALA A 19 -5.03 -0.61 4.09
N ALA A 20 -4.46 0.28 3.29
CA ALA A 20 -3.09 0.73 3.44
C ALA A 20 -2.88 1.47 4.77
N THR A 21 -1.65 1.39 5.27
CA THR A 21 -1.16 2.09 6.45
C THR A 21 0.04 2.93 6.08
N VAL A 22 0.05 4.20 6.50
CA VAL A 22 1.17 5.11 6.25
C VAL A 22 1.69 5.64 7.57
N THR A 23 2.98 5.49 7.83
CA THR A 23 3.64 5.94 9.06
C THR A 23 4.64 7.04 8.75
N ASN A 24 4.66 8.11 9.54
CA ASN A 24 5.68 9.14 9.42
C ASN A 24 6.86 8.81 10.32
N ARG A 25 7.99 8.39 9.73
CA ARG A 25 9.23 8.11 10.46
C ARG A 25 10.15 9.32 10.56
N ASP A 26 9.83 10.42 9.87
CA ASP A 26 10.55 11.67 10.00
C ASP A 26 10.30 12.37 11.34
N ASN A 27 11.23 13.25 11.71
CA ASN A 27 11.13 14.13 12.88
C ASN A 27 10.32 15.41 12.62
N ARG A 28 9.69 15.54 11.44
CA ARG A 28 8.87 16.69 11.04
C ARG A 28 7.48 16.24 10.61
N GLU A 29 6.52 17.14 10.69
CA GLU A 29 5.17 16.87 10.19
C GLU A 29 5.14 16.86 8.66
N HIS A 30 4.26 16.01 8.13
CA HIS A 30 4.03 15.88 6.70
C HIS A 30 2.56 15.95 6.37
N THR A 31 2.23 16.64 5.29
CA THR A 31 0.87 16.67 4.76
C THR A 31 0.72 15.57 3.71
N LEU A 32 -0.25 14.67 3.89
CA LEU A 32 -0.61 13.64 2.92
C LEU A 32 -1.91 14.01 2.24
N THR A 33 -1.92 14.01 0.91
CA THR A 33 -3.15 14.11 0.13
C THR A 33 -3.48 12.76 -0.49
N VAL A 34 -4.60 12.18 -0.08
CA VAL A 34 -5.08 10.88 -0.56
C VAL A 34 -6.20 11.11 -1.57
N GLY A 35 -5.97 10.72 -2.82
CA GLY A 35 -6.95 10.77 -3.91
C GLY A 35 -7.49 9.38 -4.25
N ALA A 36 -8.81 9.19 -4.13
CA ALA A 36 -9.49 7.94 -4.51
C ALA A 36 -10.60 8.26 -5.52
N GLY A 37 -10.35 7.95 -6.80
CA GLY A 37 -11.23 8.38 -7.89
C GLY A 37 -11.36 9.91 -7.93
N ASN A 38 -12.58 10.41 -7.74
CA ASN A 38 -12.89 11.85 -7.74
C ASN A 38 -12.76 12.51 -6.34
N ALA A 39 -12.62 11.71 -5.27
CA ALA A 39 -12.51 12.22 -3.92
C ALA A 39 -11.04 12.50 -3.56
N ARG A 40 -10.79 13.61 -2.87
CA ARG A 40 -9.49 13.93 -2.26
C ARG A 40 -9.68 14.28 -0.80
N ARG A 41 -8.81 13.76 0.06
CA ARG A 41 -8.71 14.15 1.47
C ARG A 41 -7.28 14.48 1.83
N THR A 42 -7.10 15.43 2.73
CA THR A 42 -5.79 15.83 3.24
C THR A 42 -5.68 15.46 4.71
N ILE A 43 -4.55 14.89 5.09
CA ILE A 43 -4.26 14.41 6.45
C ILE A 43 -2.89 14.96 6.84
N VAL A 44 -2.76 15.55 8.01
CA VAL A 44 -1.45 15.94 8.55
C VAL A 44 -0.96 14.82 9.45
N LEU A 45 0.17 14.22 9.08
CA LEU A 45 0.87 13.23 9.87
C LEU A 45 1.95 13.90 10.71
N LYS A 46 1.76 13.89 12.03
CA LYS A 46 2.80 14.31 12.98
C LYS A 46 3.99 13.33 12.96
N PRO A 47 5.18 13.74 13.43
CA PRO A 47 6.32 12.84 13.63
C PRO A 47 5.91 11.58 14.41
N GLY A 48 6.26 10.40 13.90
CA GLY A 48 5.96 9.11 14.52
C GLY A 48 4.49 8.66 14.43
N ALA A 49 3.59 9.47 13.86
CA ALA A 49 2.18 9.11 13.75
C ALA A 49 1.94 8.18 12.54
N ALA A 50 0.94 7.31 12.66
CA ALA A 50 0.46 6.46 11.57
C ALA A 50 -1.00 6.80 11.22
N ALA A 51 -1.30 6.82 9.92
CA ALA A 51 -2.66 6.81 9.40
C ALA A 51 -2.97 5.41 8.86
N ASN A 52 -3.95 4.78 9.49
CA ASN A 52 -4.49 3.48 9.08
C ASN A 52 -5.72 3.69 8.19
N ASP A 53 -6.26 2.61 7.67
CA ASP A 53 -7.51 2.60 6.91
C ASP A 53 -7.47 3.54 5.68
N LEU A 54 -6.29 3.63 5.07
CA LEU A 54 -6.09 4.37 3.83
C LEU A 54 -6.39 3.46 2.64
N CYS A 55 -6.98 4.01 1.58
CA CYS A 55 -6.96 3.37 0.26
C CYS A 55 -7.48 1.91 0.22
N PRO A 56 -8.66 1.60 0.81
CA PRO A 56 -9.21 0.23 0.82
C PRO A 56 -9.56 -0.30 -0.58
N LYS A 57 -9.58 0.54 -1.60
CA LYS A 57 -9.80 0.20 -3.01
C LYS A 57 -8.63 0.61 -3.91
N GLY A 58 -7.49 0.93 -3.29
CA GLY A 58 -6.40 1.64 -3.92
C GLY A 58 -6.65 3.14 -4.05
N CYS A 59 -5.56 3.93 -4.14
CA CYS A 59 -5.60 5.38 -4.23
C CYS A 59 -4.30 5.93 -4.82
N VAL A 60 -4.29 7.22 -5.15
CA VAL A 60 -3.06 7.98 -5.43
C VAL A 60 -2.78 8.89 -4.25
N MET A 61 -1.66 8.68 -3.57
CA MET A 61 -1.20 9.48 -2.44
C MET A 61 -0.12 10.48 -2.88
N ARG A 62 -0.19 11.70 -2.36
CA ARG A 62 0.83 12.73 -2.57
C ARG A 62 1.36 13.21 -1.24
N LEU A 63 2.68 13.37 -1.16
CA LEU A 63 3.36 13.91 -0.01
C LEU A 63 3.62 15.42 -0.21
N GLY A 64 3.22 16.21 0.76
CA GLY A 64 3.27 17.68 0.73
C GLY A 64 2.06 18.33 0.06
N THR A 65 2.19 19.63 -0.18
CA THR A 65 1.18 20.48 -0.82
C THR A 65 1.44 20.69 -2.32
N ALA A 66 2.56 20.20 -2.83
CA ALA A 66 2.92 20.32 -4.24
C ALA A 66 2.25 19.23 -5.07
N ASP A 67 1.91 19.55 -6.34
CA ASP A 67 1.56 18.57 -7.37
C ASP A 67 2.80 17.78 -7.79
N ASN A 68 3.33 16.97 -6.87
CA ASN A 68 4.29 15.93 -7.20
C ASN A 68 3.57 14.74 -7.86
N ASP A 69 4.35 13.94 -8.59
CA ASP A 69 3.91 12.63 -9.05
C ASP A 69 3.42 11.81 -7.86
N GLY A 70 2.18 11.37 -7.94
CA GLY A 70 1.53 10.66 -6.85
C GLY A 70 1.97 9.20 -6.79
N TYR A 71 1.97 8.64 -5.59
CA TYR A 71 2.25 7.24 -5.30
C TYR A 71 0.95 6.44 -5.36
N THR A 72 0.88 5.44 -6.22
CA THR A 72 -0.27 4.54 -6.27
C THR A 72 -0.16 3.54 -5.13
N LEU A 73 -1.04 3.65 -4.14
CA LEU A 73 -1.14 2.68 -3.05
C LEU A 73 -2.29 1.71 -3.32
N GLU A 74 -2.06 0.44 -3.06
CA GLU A 74 -3.06 -0.61 -3.07
C GLU A 74 -3.57 -0.90 -1.65
N GLY A 75 -4.65 -1.67 -1.58
CA GLY A 75 -5.20 -2.09 -0.30
C GLY A 75 -4.26 -3.06 0.41
N GLY A 76 -3.82 -2.69 1.62
CA GLY A 76 -2.97 -3.52 2.48
C GLY A 76 -1.50 -3.13 2.46
N ASP A 77 -1.13 -2.14 1.65
CA ASP A 77 0.23 -1.60 1.61
C ASP A 77 0.62 -1.02 2.97
N VAL A 78 1.82 -1.33 3.42
CA VAL A 78 2.44 -0.68 4.58
C VAL A 78 3.52 0.24 4.04
N VAL A 79 3.44 1.52 4.38
CA VAL A 79 4.30 2.55 3.79
C VAL A 79 4.81 3.47 4.89
N SER A 80 6.05 3.93 4.75
CA SER A 80 6.67 4.92 5.62
C SER A 80 7.00 6.20 4.86
N VAL A 81 6.95 7.33 5.57
CA VAL A 81 7.56 8.59 5.12
C VAL A 81 8.93 8.71 5.78
N GLU A 82 9.97 8.76 4.95
CA GLU A 82 11.38 8.89 5.35
C GLU A 82 12.07 9.92 4.46
N ASP A 83 12.78 10.88 5.05
CA ASP A 83 13.44 12.00 4.38
C ASP A 83 12.53 12.78 3.41
N GLY A 84 11.23 12.85 3.71
CA GLY A 84 10.22 13.45 2.84
C GLY A 84 9.93 12.68 1.55
N GLN A 85 10.10 11.36 1.55
CA GLN A 85 9.73 10.44 0.47
C GLN A 85 8.96 9.24 1.04
N LEU A 86 8.18 8.56 0.20
CA LEU A 86 7.43 7.37 0.58
C LEU A 86 8.18 6.09 0.23
N PHE A 87 8.24 5.16 1.18
CA PHE A 87 8.89 3.86 1.04
C PHE A 87 7.90 2.75 1.38
N TYR A 88 7.85 1.71 0.55
CA TYR A 88 7.07 0.51 0.88
C TYR A 88 7.83 -0.27 1.94
N ASP A 89 7.18 -0.45 3.09
CA ASP A 89 7.61 -1.37 4.11
C ASP A 89 7.01 -2.76 3.80
N GLU A 90 7.76 -3.81 4.11
CA GLU A 90 7.15 -5.12 4.22
C GLU A 90 6.20 -5.12 5.43
N PRO A 91 4.98 -5.68 5.31
CA PRO A 91 4.17 -5.92 6.49
C PRO A 91 5.01 -6.75 7.46
N ALA A 92 5.20 -6.25 8.68
CA ALA A 92 6.04 -6.92 9.66
C ALA A 92 5.67 -8.41 9.70
N PRO A 93 6.65 -9.32 9.59
CA PRO A 93 6.35 -10.74 9.59
C PRO A 93 5.56 -11.05 10.85
N ILE A 94 4.31 -11.49 10.66
CA ILE A 94 3.53 -12.08 11.74
C ILE A 94 4.42 -13.16 12.35
N PHE A 95 4.78 -12.99 13.64
CA PHE A 95 5.69 -13.88 14.36
C PHE A 95 5.31 -15.34 14.09
N GLY A 96 6.05 -16.01 13.20
CA GLY A 96 5.69 -17.33 12.67
C GLY A 96 6.20 -17.66 11.26
N SER A 97 6.47 -16.68 10.40
CA SER A 97 7.13 -16.96 9.11
C SER A 97 8.66 -16.92 9.29
N PRO A 98 9.41 -17.98 8.92
CA PRO A 98 10.87 -17.89 8.86
C PRO A 98 11.26 -16.77 7.89
N PRO A 99 12.37 -16.04 8.13
CA PRO A 99 12.82 -15.00 7.23
C PRO A 99 12.93 -15.59 5.83
N GLN A 100 12.21 -15.03 4.87
CA GLN A 100 12.47 -15.36 3.48
C GLN A 100 13.92 -14.95 3.25
N ALA A 101 14.77 -15.94 2.98
CA ALA A 101 16.13 -15.70 2.55
C ALA A 101 16.01 -14.86 1.29
N VAL A 102 16.27 -13.57 1.40
CA VAL A 102 16.56 -12.71 0.26
C VAL A 102 17.73 -13.36 -0.45
N ASP A 103 17.46 -13.99 -1.59
CA ASP A 103 18.50 -14.51 -2.47
C ASP A 103 19.43 -13.32 -2.76
N PRO A 104 20.74 -13.39 -2.45
CA PRO A 104 21.63 -12.31 -2.78
C PRO A 104 21.59 -12.12 -4.28
N VAL A 105 21.17 -10.93 -4.73
CA VAL A 105 21.34 -10.46 -6.11
C VAL A 105 22.77 -10.82 -6.53
N GLN A 106 22.88 -11.79 -7.45
CA GLN A 106 24.17 -12.15 -8.03
C GLN A 106 24.74 -10.89 -8.69
N PRO A 107 25.97 -10.45 -8.36
CA PRO A 107 26.59 -9.37 -9.11
C PRO A 107 26.72 -9.79 -10.59
N PRO A 108 26.61 -8.86 -11.56
CA PRO A 108 26.82 -9.23 -12.95
C PRO A 108 28.25 -9.76 -13.10
N MET A 109 28.37 -11.05 -13.40
CA MET A 109 29.65 -11.66 -13.76
C MET A 109 30.18 -10.91 -14.99
N ARG A 110 31.23 -10.13 -14.74
CA ARG A 110 32.05 -9.43 -15.72
C ARG A 110 32.46 -10.43 -16.81
N GLY A 111 31.96 -10.22 -18.01
CA GLY A 111 32.37 -10.98 -19.19
C GLY A 111 33.86 -10.74 -19.46
N GLU A 112 34.67 -11.77 -19.21
CA GLU A 112 36.03 -11.87 -19.71
C GLU A 112 35.98 -12.41 -21.15
N ARG A 113 36.35 -11.57 -22.13
CA ARG A 113 37.15 -12.00 -23.28
C ARG A 113 37.81 -10.81 -23.98
#